data_AF-A0A497BMX0-F1
#
_entry.id   AF-A0A497BMX0-F1
#
_cell.length_a   1.000
_cell.length_b   1.000
_cell.length_c   1.000
_cell.angle_alpha   90.00
_cell.angle_beta   90.00
_cell.angle_gamma   90.00
#
_symmetry.space_group_name_H-M   'P 1'
#
loop_
_entity.id
_entity.type
_entity.pdbx_description
1 polymer ?
#
loop_
_entity_poly.entity_id
_entity_poly.type
_entity_poly.pdbx_seq_one_letter_code
_entity_poly.pdbx_strand_id
1 'polypeptide(L)'
;MRKGYRSEVKAEAITRRYQGMTWPEVQAAIQKKFGVRVSVRQMQTWYQNYRDSDHTEGMEYIARAIEMAANEAKPLAQAKMIGEVFPLWMHLLGEPYNLAPEEAAWVSTLVVFESQIGRDRLDQVWQQYVRYRDMIQQSGIKVKG
;
A
#
# COMPACT_ATOMS: atom_id res chain seq x y z
N MET A 1 12.11 -27.05 23.37
CA MET A 1 11.77 -26.27 22.14
C MET A 1 12.36 -24.87 22.26
N ARG A 2 13.36 -24.51 21.43
CA ARG A 2 13.96 -23.16 21.48
C ARG A 2 12.93 -22.13 21.00
N LYS A 3 12.57 -21.15 21.84
CA LYS A 3 11.71 -20.00 21.49
C LYS A 3 12.41 -19.19 20.39
N GLY A 4 12.05 -19.42 19.13
CA GLY A 4 12.50 -18.60 18.00
C GLY A 4 11.74 -17.28 17.93
N TYR A 5 12.36 -16.24 17.35
CA TYR A 5 11.65 -15.01 17.00
C TYR A 5 10.56 -15.28 15.96
N ARG A 6 9.45 -14.53 16.04
CA ARG A 6 8.33 -14.59 15.08
C ARG A 6 8.81 -14.29 13.66
N SER A 7 8.17 -14.89 12.66
CA SER A 7 8.47 -14.70 11.23
C SER A 7 8.48 -13.23 10.82
N GLU A 8 7.56 -12.43 11.36
CA GLU A 8 7.43 -10.99 11.11
C GLU A 8 8.69 -10.19 11.51
N VAL A 9 9.35 -10.58 12.60
CA VAL A 9 10.59 -9.92 13.05
C VAL A 9 11.74 -10.20 12.09
N LYS A 10 11.78 -11.43 11.54
CA LYS A 10 12.78 -11.81 10.52
C LYS A 10 12.53 -11.09 9.20
N ALA A 11 11.27 -11.02 8.77
CA ALA A 11 10.86 -10.33 7.55
C ALA A 11 11.23 -8.85 7.60
N GLU A 12 10.94 -8.15 8.71
CA GLU A 12 11.33 -6.74 8.87
C GLU A 12 12.85 -6.56 8.78
N ALA A 13 13.64 -7.45 9.40
CA ALA A 13 15.10 -7.39 9.34
C ALA A 13 15.62 -7.47 7.89
N ILE A 14 15.04 -8.37 7.09
CA ILE A 14 15.40 -8.56 5.68
C ILE A 14 14.96 -7.35 4.86
N THR A 15 13.70 -6.91 4.98
CA THR A 15 13.16 -5.76 4.23
C THR A 15 13.97 -4.50 4.48
N ARG A 16 14.27 -4.16 5.73
CA ARG A 16 15.04 -2.97 6.08
C ARG A 16 16.48 -3.05 5.58
N ARG A 17 17.06 -4.25 5.57
CA ARG A 17 18.39 -4.45 5.02
C ARG A 17 18.43 -4.23 3.50
N TYR A 18 17.41 -4.69 2.76
CA TYR A 18 17.26 -4.44 1.32
C TYR A 18 17.01 -2.94 1.01
N GLN A 19 16.37 -2.21 1.91
CA GLN A 19 16.23 -0.75 1.83
C GLN A 19 17.55 0.03 2.07
N GLY A 20 18.68 -0.66 2.21
CA GLY A 20 20.00 -0.05 2.35
C GLY A 20 20.38 0.30 3.80
N MET A 21 19.52 0.05 4.78
CA MET A 21 19.80 0.39 6.18
C MET A 21 20.96 -0.45 6.75
N THR A 22 21.73 0.14 7.64
CA THR A 22 22.80 -0.52 8.40
C THR A 22 22.21 -1.43 9.49
N TRP A 23 22.94 -2.46 9.91
CA TRP A 23 22.45 -3.38 10.94
C TRP A 23 22.05 -2.72 12.26
N PRO A 24 22.78 -1.70 12.78
CA PRO A 24 22.32 -0.96 13.96
C PRO A 24 20.98 -0.25 13.74
N GLU A 25 20.74 0.34 12.56
CA GLU A 25 19.47 0.99 12.24
C GLU A 25 18.32 -0.02 12.12
N VAL A 26 18.59 -1.17 11.51
CA VAL A 26 17.63 -2.29 11.44
C VAL A 26 17.28 -2.78 12.86
N GLN A 27 18.27 -2.92 13.73
CA GLN A 27 18.06 -3.30 15.13
C GLN A 27 17.18 -2.29 15.87
N ALA A 28 17.46 -1.00 15.71
CA ALA A 28 16.67 0.07 16.33
C ALA A 28 15.23 0.08 15.81
N ALA A 29 15.03 -0.13 14.50
CA ALA A 29 13.70 -0.23 13.89
C ALA A 29 12.90 -1.42 14.44
N ILE A 30 13.54 -2.60 14.57
CA ILE A 30 12.90 -3.79 15.14
C ILE A 30 12.55 -3.59 16.61
N GLN A 31 13.47 -3.02 17.40
CA GLN A 31 13.21 -2.71 18.81
C GLN A 31 12.02 -1.75 18.94
N LYS A 32 11.97 -0.72 18.10
CA LYS A 32 10.87 0.26 18.09
C LYS A 32 9.54 -0.37 17.68
N LYS A 33 9.53 -1.24 16.67
CA LYS A 33 8.30 -1.81 16.09
C LYS A 33 7.75 -2.98 16.89
N PHE A 34 8.61 -3.85 17.40
CA PHE A 34 8.22 -5.13 18.00
C PHE A 34 8.57 -5.22 19.49
N GLY A 35 9.24 -4.22 20.06
CA GLY A 35 9.65 -4.24 21.47
C GLY A 35 10.74 -5.26 21.79
N VAL A 36 11.33 -5.92 20.79
CA VAL A 36 12.32 -6.98 20.98
C VAL A 36 13.71 -6.58 20.52
N ARG A 37 14.73 -6.96 21.29
CA ARG A 37 16.13 -6.71 20.96
C ARG A 37 16.74 -7.91 20.28
N VAL A 38 16.90 -7.82 18.96
CA VAL A 38 17.57 -8.85 18.16
C VAL A 38 19.06 -8.52 18.04
N SER A 39 19.95 -9.51 18.03
CA SER A 39 21.38 -9.25 17.80
C SER A 39 21.70 -9.09 16.31
N VAL A 40 22.73 -8.30 15.99
CA VAL A 40 23.22 -8.12 14.61
C VAL A 40 23.55 -9.45 13.96
N ARG A 41 24.23 -10.34 14.69
CA ARG A 41 24.58 -11.69 14.20
C ARG A 41 23.35 -12.51 13.82
N GLN A 42 22.27 -12.44 14.61
CA GLN A 42 21.03 -13.14 14.28
C GLN A 42 20.37 -12.61 13.00
N MET A 43 20.31 -11.28 12.85
CA MET A 43 19.75 -10.65 11.64
C MET A 43 20.59 -10.96 10.40
N GLN A 44 21.92 -10.95 10.52
CA GLN A 44 22.84 -11.35 9.46
C GLN A 44 22.61 -12.81 9.06
N THR A 45 22.46 -13.73 10.02
CA THR A 45 22.14 -15.13 9.73
C THR A 45 20.79 -15.26 9.02
N TRP A 46 19.75 -14.52 9.43
CA TRP A 46 18.45 -14.59 8.72
C TRP A 46 18.55 -14.05 7.30
N TYR A 47 19.27 -12.95 7.10
CA TYR A 47 19.49 -12.37 5.80
C TYR A 47 20.32 -13.27 4.88
N GLN A 48 21.36 -13.88 5.43
CA GLN A 48 22.18 -14.84 4.69
C GLN A 48 21.37 -16.08 4.33
N ASN A 49 20.62 -16.66 5.27
CA ASN A 49 19.73 -17.79 5.00
C ASN A 49 18.63 -17.46 3.98
N TYR A 50 18.16 -16.21 3.94
CA TYR A 50 17.21 -15.72 2.95
C TYR A 50 17.86 -15.58 1.56
N ARG A 51 19.11 -15.10 1.50
CA ARG A 51 19.86 -15.01 0.24
C ARG A 51 20.26 -16.38 -0.32
N ASP A 52 20.59 -17.30 0.58
CA ASP A 52 21.09 -18.64 0.25
C ASP A 52 19.96 -19.67 0.07
N SER A 53 18.72 -19.33 0.40
CA SER A 53 17.59 -20.19 0.05
C SER A 53 17.38 -20.13 -1.46
N ASP A 54 17.50 -21.28 -2.14
CA ASP A 54 17.31 -21.55 -3.59
C ASP A 54 15.91 -21.16 -4.16
N HIS A 55 15.16 -20.30 -3.48
CA HIS A 55 13.89 -19.73 -3.92
C HIS A 55 13.96 -18.22 -4.14
N THR A 56 15.16 -17.65 -4.28
CA THR A 56 15.35 -16.29 -4.81
C THR A 56 14.65 -16.15 -6.14
N GLU A 57 14.71 -17.15 -7.04
CA GLU A 57 13.98 -17.12 -8.32
C GLU A 57 12.46 -17.02 -8.15
N GLY A 58 11.87 -17.77 -7.21
CA GLY A 58 10.41 -17.76 -6.98
C GLY A 58 9.91 -16.47 -6.32
N MET A 59 10.66 -15.92 -5.36
CA MET A 59 10.32 -14.67 -4.70
C MET A 59 10.65 -13.44 -5.54
N GLU A 60 11.74 -13.46 -6.32
CA GLU A 60 12.05 -12.45 -7.33
C GLU A 60 11.05 -12.49 -8.48
N TYR A 61 10.60 -13.66 -8.91
CA TYR A 61 9.52 -13.81 -9.88
C TYR A 61 8.21 -13.19 -9.39
N ILE A 62 7.80 -13.50 -8.14
CA ILE A 62 6.58 -12.91 -7.56
C ILE A 62 6.74 -11.40 -7.36
N ALA A 63 7.88 -10.93 -6.85
CA ALA A 63 8.15 -9.49 -6.69
C ALA A 63 8.15 -8.75 -8.03
N ARG A 64 8.76 -9.34 -9.07
CA ARG A 64 8.77 -8.80 -10.43
C ARG A 64 7.40 -8.85 -11.09
N ALA A 65 6.61 -9.90 -10.86
CA ALA A 65 5.23 -9.98 -11.32
C ALA A 65 4.36 -8.91 -10.65
N ILE A 66 4.54 -8.65 -9.36
CA ILE A 66 3.87 -7.56 -8.63
C ILE A 66 4.31 -6.19 -9.17
N GLU A 67 5.60 -6.00 -9.41
CA GLU A 67 6.15 -4.77 -9.98
C GLU A 67 5.64 -4.53 -11.41
N MET A 68 5.63 -5.56 -12.26
CA MET A 68 5.06 -5.49 -13.61
C MET A 68 3.56 -5.20 -13.57
N ALA A 69 2.80 -5.89 -12.71
CA ALA A 69 1.37 -5.63 -12.53
C ALA A 69 1.11 -4.19 -12.04
N ALA A 70 1.93 -3.64 -11.14
CA ALA A 70 1.82 -2.26 -10.69
C ALA A 70 2.20 -1.25 -11.79
N ASN A 71 3.24 -1.55 -12.57
CA ASN A 71 3.71 -0.73 -13.68
C ASN A 71 2.75 -0.76 -14.89
N GLU A 72 1.96 -1.81 -15.07
CA GLU A 72 0.87 -1.89 -16.05
C GLU A 72 -0.42 -1.25 -15.52
N ALA A 73 -0.76 -1.50 -14.25
CA ALA A 73 -1.95 -0.95 -13.61
C ALA A 73 -1.96 0.58 -13.59
N LYS A 74 -0.79 1.24 -13.46
CA LYS A 74 -0.71 2.71 -13.43
C LYS A 74 -1.05 3.37 -14.79
N PRO A 75 -0.43 3.01 -15.93
CA PRO A 75 -0.86 3.47 -17.25
C PRO A 75 -2.30 3.07 -17.59
N LEU A 76 -2.74 1.87 -17.19
CA LEU A 76 -4.12 1.44 -17.41
C LEU A 76 -5.12 2.27 -16.59
N ALA A 77 -4.78 2.59 -15.33
CA ALA A 77 -5.57 3.50 -14.50
C ALA A 77 -5.58 4.91 -15.10
N GLN A 78 -4.46 5.41 -15.59
CA GLN A 78 -4.39 6.71 -16.29
C GLN A 78 -5.21 6.72 -17.58
N ALA A 79 -5.14 5.65 -18.38
CA ALA A 79 -5.93 5.51 -19.60
C ALA A 79 -7.43 5.44 -19.29
N LYS A 80 -7.84 4.70 -18.26
CA LYS A 80 -9.23 4.68 -17.76
C LYS A 80 -9.65 6.06 -17.25
N MET A 81 -8.80 6.77 -16.54
CA MET A 81 -9.07 8.13 -16.07
C MET A 81 -9.29 9.09 -17.26
N ILE A 82 -8.49 8.99 -18.32
CA ILE A 82 -8.68 9.80 -19.54
C ILE A 82 -9.96 9.42 -20.28
N GLY A 83 -10.28 8.13 -20.39
CA GLY A 83 -11.42 7.65 -21.17
C GLY A 83 -12.77 7.76 -20.46
N GLU A 84 -12.80 7.57 -19.14
CA GLU A 84 -14.04 7.42 -18.36
C GLU A 84 -14.27 8.59 -17.40
N VAL A 85 -13.21 9.09 -16.74
CA VAL A 85 -13.32 10.14 -15.70
C VAL A 85 -13.25 11.54 -16.29
N PHE A 86 -12.27 11.79 -17.18
CA PHE A 86 -12.01 13.12 -17.74
C PHE A 86 -13.20 13.72 -18.53
N PRO A 87 -13.95 12.97 -19.36
CA PRO A 87 -15.10 13.52 -20.07
C PRO A 87 -16.20 14.00 -19.10
N LEU A 88 -16.46 13.22 -18.05
CA LEU A 88 -17.42 13.58 -17.01
C LEU A 88 -16.92 14.76 -16.17
N TRP A 89 -15.62 14.79 -15.85
CA TRP A 89 -14.99 15.92 -15.18
C TRP A 89 -15.20 17.23 -15.97
N MET A 90 -14.89 17.22 -17.28
CA MET A 90 -15.10 18.39 -18.15
C MET A 90 -16.56 18.79 -18.25
N HIS A 91 -17.49 17.84 -18.22
CA HIS A 91 -18.92 18.13 -18.20
C HIS A 91 -19.37 18.81 -16.89
N LEU A 92 -18.87 18.34 -15.75
CA LEU A 92 -19.20 18.88 -14.42
C LEU A 92 -18.58 20.25 -14.13
N LEU A 93 -17.50 20.60 -14.83
CA LEU A 93 -16.91 21.95 -14.81
C LEU A 93 -17.80 23.00 -15.49
N GLY A 94 -18.69 22.56 -16.40
CA GLY A 94 -19.58 23.44 -17.15
C GLY A 94 -20.99 23.54 -16.56
N GLU A 95 -21.82 24.36 -17.20
CA GLU A 95 -23.24 24.49 -16.89
C GLU A 95 -23.99 23.16 -17.10
N PRO A 96 -24.96 22.81 -16.23
CA PRO A 96 -25.48 23.60 -15.11
C PRO A 96 -24.73 23.40 -13.77
N TYR A 97 -23.68 22.58 -13.75
CA TYR A 97 -23.09 22.10 -12.49
C TYR A 97 -22.05 23.08 -11.93
N ASN A 98 -21.21 23.67 -12.79
CA ASN A 98 -20.18 24.66 -12.43
C ASN A 98 -19.38 24.30 -11.17
N LEU A 99 -19.03 23.02 -11.00
CA LEU A 99 -18.28 22.57 -9.83
C LEU A 99 -16.85 23.12 -9.87
N ALA A 100 -16.25 23.31 -8.69
CA ALA A 100 -14.83 23.61 -8.63
C ALA A 100 -14.03 22.43 -9.23
N PRO A 101 -12.84 22.66 -9.84
CA PRO A 101 -12.10 21.60 -10.51
C PRO A 101 -11.81 20.37 -9.65
N GLU A 102 -11.47 20.57 -8.39
CA GLU A 102 -11.21 19.48 -7.45
C GLU A 102 -12.48 18.68 -7.11
N GLU A 103 -13.61 19.37 -6.89
CA GLU A 103 -14.89 18.72 -6.62
C GLU A 103 -15.37 17.91 -7.84
N ALA A 104 -15.26 18.49 -9.02
CA ALA A 104 -15.62 17.84 -10.27
C ALA A 104 -14.76 16.60 -10.56
N ALA A 105 -13.46 16.63 -10.19
CA ALA A 105 -12.57 15.48 -10.28
C ALA A 105 -12.98 14.35 -9.32
N TRP A 106 -13.30 14.67 -8.07
CA TRP A 106 -13.75 13.66 -7.10
C TRP A 106 -15.12 13.08 -7.44
N VAL A 107 -16.08 13.93 -7.82
CA VAL A 107 -17.43 13.50 -8.21
C VAL A 107 -17.37 12.60 -9.44
N SER A 108 -16.64 12.98 -10.48
CA SER A 108 -16.48 12.14 -11.68
C SER A 108 -15.81 10.80 -11.37
N THR A 109 -14.81 10.79 -10.50
CA THR A 109 -14.14 9.55 -10.04
C THR A 109 -15.10 8.63 -9.28
N LEU A 110 -15.92 9.19 -8.38
CA LEU A 110 -16.90 8.42 -7.60
C LEU A 110 -17.99 7.83 -8.49
N VAL A 111 -18.47 8.56 -9.50
CA VAL A 111 -19.44 8.04 -10.49
C VAL A 111 -18.85 6.86 -11.28
N VAL A 112 -17.58 6.94 -11.67
CA VAL A 112 -16.91 5.81 -12.35
C VAL A 112 -16.79 4.62 -11.42
N PHE A 113 -16.44 4.80 -10.14
CA PHE A 113 -16.44 3.70 -9.18
C PHE A 113 -17.84 3.12 -8.93
N GLU A 114 -18.87 3.96 -8.84
CA GLU A 114 -20.27 3.51 -8.75
C GLU A 114 -20.62 2.56 -9.89
N SER A 115 -20.20 2.88 -11.13
CA SER A 115 -20.48 2.04 -12.30
C SER A 115 -19.80 0.67 -12.23
N GLN A 116 -18.69 0.53 -11.50
CA GLN A 116 -17.94 -0.72 -11.39
C GLN A 116 -18.45 -1.61 -10.25
N ILE A 117 -18.82 -1.04 -9.11
CA ILE A 117 -19.19 -1.81 -7.91
C ILE A 117 -20.69 -1.79 -7.60
N GLY A 118 -21.45 -0.93 -8.27
CA GLY A 118 -22.87 -0.69 -8.03
C GLY A 118 -23.12 0.30 -6.88
N ARG A 119 -24.22 1.06 -7.00
CA ARG A 119 -24.63 2.09 -6.02
C ARG A 119 -24.73 1.57 -4.60
N ASP A 120 -25.48 0.49 -4.39
CA ASP A 120 -25.71 -0.07 -3.04
C ASP A 120 -24.39 -0.44 -2.34
N ARG A 121 -23.43 -0.96 -3.11
CA ARG A 121 -22.11 -1.34 -2.62
C ARG A 121 -21.28 -0.09 -2.29
N LEU A 122 -21.32 0.93 -3.15
CA LEU A 122 -20.61 2.18 -2.93
C LEU A 122 -21.13 2.91 -1.68
N ASP A 123 -22.45 2.97 -1.52
CA ASP A 123 -23.10 3.55 -0.34
C ASP A 123 -22.70 2.82 0.94
N GLN A 124 -22.69 1.48 0.90
CA GLN A 124 -22.24 0.67 2.02
C GLN A 124 -20.77 0.97 2.37
N VAL A 125 -19.88 1.05 1.38
CA VAL A 125 -18.46 1.37 1.60
C VAL A 125 -18.30 2.78 2.20
N TRP A 126 -19.05 3.76 1.70
CA TRP A 126 -19.02 5.12 2.21
C TRP A 126 -19.47 5.19 3.67
N GLN A 127 -20.55 4.50 4.03
CA GLN A 127 -21.02 4.42 5.42
C GLN A 127 -19.98 3.78 6.34
N GLN A 128 -19.31 2.72 5.90
CA GLN A 128 -18.24 2.09 6.69
C GLN A 128 -17.03 3.05 6.84
N TYR A 129 -16.65 3.75 5.77
CA TYR A 129 -15.59 4.77 5.84
C TYR A 129 -15.95 5.85 6.87
N VAL A 130 -17.13 6.44 6.80
CA VAL A 130 -17.58 7.47 7.76
C VAL A 130 -17.52 6.94 9.20
N ARG A 131 -17.94 5.69 9.42
CA ARG A 131 -17.90 5.05 10.75
C ARG A 131 -16.49 4.89 11.30
N TYR A 132 -15.53 4.50 10.47
CA TYR A 132 -14.18 4.16 10.92
C TYR A 132 -13.15 5.29 10.75
N ARG A 133 -13.46 6.33 9.96
CA ARG A 133 -12.57 7.47 9.64
C ARG A 133 -11.86 8.01 10.88
N ASP A 134 -12.62 8.37 11.90
CA ASP A 134 -12.10 9.04 13.09
C ASP A 134 -11.33 8.04 13.98
N MET A 135 -11.75 6.77 14.00
CA MET A 135 -11.06 5.69 14.71
C MET A 135 -9.68 5.40 14.09
N ILE A 136 -9.56 5.47 12.76
CA ILE A 136 -8.31 5.27 12.03
C ILE A 136 -7.32 6.41 12.31
N GLN A 137 -7.81 7.66 12.37
CA GLN A 137 -6.96 8.81 12.72
C GLN A 137 -6.43 8.69 14.16
N GLN A 138 -7.24 8.16 15.07
CA GLN A 138 -6.87 7.94 16.48
C GLN A 138 -5.94 6.74 16.69
N SER A 139 -5.88 5.79 15.75
CA SER A 139 -5.03 4.59 15.87
C SER A 139 -3.54 4.86 15.60
N GLY A 140 -3.16 6.11 15.31
CA GLY A 140 -1.77 6.51 15.07
C GLY A 140 -1.18 5.99 13.75
N ILE A 141 -2.00 5.37 12.89
CA ILE A 141 -1.60 4.92 11.56
C ILE A 141 -1.54 6.15 10.66
N LYS A 142 -0.34 6.63 10.38
CA LYS A 142 -0.12 7.74 9.44
C LYS A 142 -0.17 7.21 8.01
N VAL A 143 -1.24 7.51 7.30
CA VAL A 143 -1.25 7.48 5.84
C VAL A 143 -0.44 8.69 5.37
N LYS A 144 0.72 8.47 4.76
CA LYS A 144 1.48 9.57 4.15
C LYS A 144 0.69 10.05 2.94
N GLY A 145 0.26 11.32 2.97
CA GLY A 145 -0.21 12.05 1.79
C GLY A 145 0.95 12.34 0.84
#